data_AF-A5KSQ6-F1
#
_entry.id   AF-A5KSQ6-F1
#
_cell.length_a   1.000
_cell.length_b   1.000
_cell.length_c   1.000
_cell.angle_alpha   90.00
_cell.angle_beta   90.00
_cell.angle_gamma   90.00
#
_symmetry.space_group_name_H-M   'P 1'
#
loop_
_entity.id
_entity.type
_entity.pdbx_description
1 polymer ?
#
loop_
_entity_poly.entity_id
_entity_poly.type
_entity_poly.pdbx_seq_one_letter_code
_entity_poly.pdbx_strand_id
1 'polypeptide(L)'
;MKLLCASIQRFMVDGKRKPTARLLPWYNQSQPPSDTISLLKNRWVMLSYQGREAYTQWEDVGPMKSDNFSYVFGSKRPNYAKTGIDLSPAVASSHGFEGHGKVTWRFVDERAVPNGPWKKIVIHRQVSWQ
;
A
#
# COMPACT_ATOMS: atom_id res chain seq x y z
N MET A 1 -5.94 -11.31 -1.47
CA MET A 1 -6.69 -10.03 -1.45
C MET A 1 -5.72 -8.93 -1.84
N LYS A 2 -6.09 -7.97 -2.70
CA LYS A 2 -5.17 -6.93 -3.19
C LYS A 2 -5.64 -5.52 -2.80
N LEU A 3 -4.69 -4.65 -2.52
CA LEU A 3 -4.90 -3.21 -2.41
C LEU A 3 -4.31 -2.52 -3.64
N LEU A 4 -5.08 -1.60 -4.23
CA LEU A 4 -4.64 -0.64 -5.24
C LEU A 4 -4.69 0.74 -4.56
N CYS A 5 -3.66 1.20 -3.84
CA CYS A 5 -3.78 2.46 -3.10
C CYS A 5 -2.84 3.57 -3.58
N ALA A 6 -3.41 4.78 -3.62
CA ALA A 6 -2.86 6.12 -3.63
C ALA A 6 -1.34 6.31 -3.44
N SER A 7 -0.83 7.03 -4.43
CA SER A 7 -0.03 8.24 -4.23
C SER A 7 1.42 8.08 -3.80
N ILE A 8 2.03 6.91 -3.97
CA ILE A 8 3.51 6.87 -3.97
C ILE A 8 4.04 5.99 -5.08
N GLN A 9 4.05 6.55 -6.30
CA GLN A 9 4.82 5.96 -7.39
C GLN A 9 6.29 6.18 -7.04
N ARG A 10 6.97 5.20 -6.46
CA ARG A 10 8.38 5.37 -6.09
C ARG A 10 9.39 4.96 -7.15
N PHE A 11 8.90 4.60 -8.34
CA PHE A 11 9.71 4.44 -9.54
C PHE A 11 9.27 5.51 -10.54
N MET A 12 10.20 6.40 -10.95
CA MET A 12 9.92 7.35 -12.03
C MET A 12 10.11 6.70 -13.39
N VAL A 13 9.63 7.44 -14.39
CA VAL A 13 9.47 7.24 -15.84
C VAL A 13 10.55 6.42 -16.57
N ASP A 14 11.75 6.23 -16.00
CA ASP A 14 12.87 5.47 -16.60
C ASP A 14 13.32 4.26 -15.75
N GLY A 15 12.45 3.76 -14.85
CA GLY A 15 12.74 2.60 -13.99
C GLY A 15 13.59 2.87 -12.75
N LYS A 16 14.03 4.13 -12.53
CA LYS A 16 14.88 4.50 -11.38
C LYS A 16 14.08 4.86 -10.13
N ARG A 17 14.64 4.52 -8.96
CA ARG A 17 14.05 4.83 -7.66
C ARG A 17 14.12 6.33 -7.36
N LYS A 18 13.03 6.89 -6.83
CA LYS A 18 12.99 8.28 -6.34
C LYS A 18 13.92 8.50 -5.14
N PRO A 19 14.63 9.65 -5.02
CA PRO A 19 15.44 9.97 -3.84
C PRO A 19 14.65 9.92 -2.52
N THR A 20 13.36 10.29 -2.55
CA THR A 20 12.44 10.26 -1.40
C THR A 20 12.14 8.86 -0.88
N ALA A 21 12.57 7.80 -1.57
CA ALA A 21 12.51 6.43 -1.05
C ALA A 21 13.38 6.24 0.20
N ARG A 22 14.44 7.05 0.38
CA ARG A 22 15.28 7.05 1.60
C ARG A 22 14.52 7.42 2.87
N LEU A 23 13.37 8.06 2.74
CA LEU A 23 12.51 8.43 3.86
C LEU A 23 11.59 7.30 4.32
N LEU A 24 11.60 6.15 3.62
CA LEU A 24 10.77 5.02 3.99
C LEU A 24 11.26 4.33 5.27
N PRO A 25 10.34 3.88 6.14
CA PRO A 25 10.70 3.08 7.31
C PRO A 25 11.49 1.81 6.97
N TRP A 26 11.32 1.29 5.75
CA TRP A 26 11.99 0.06 5.29
C TRP A 26 13.23 0.30 4.42
N TYR A 27 13.70 1.54 4.29
CA TYR A 27 14.94 1.82 3.56
C TYR A 27 16.15 1.57 4.47
N ASN A 28 16.99 0.58 4.14
CA ASN A 28 18.26 0.36 4.82
C ASN A 28 19.34 1.24 4.20
N GLN A 29 19.90 2.18 4.96
CA GLN A 29 20.94 3.09 4.47
C GLN A 29 22.32 2.43 4.36
N SER A 30 22.64 1.50 5.27
CA SER A 30 23.91 0.76 5.27
C SER A 30 23.95 -0.30 4.16
N GLN A 31 22.78 -0.80 3.75
CA GLN A 31 22.64 -1.70 2.62
C GLN A 31 21.47 -1.25 1.73
N PRO A 32 21.71 -0.26 0.84
CA PRO A 32 20.68 0.27 -0.04
C PRO A 32 20.05 -0.85 -0.90
N PRO A 33 18.71 -0.92 -0.99
CA PRO A 33 18.05 -1.93 -1.81
C PRO A 33 18.34 -1.71 -3.31
N SER A 34 18.36 -2.77 -4.11
CA SER A 34 18.43 -2.66 -5.59
C SER A 34 17.25 -1.88 -6.15
N ASP A 35 17.43 -1.12 -7.23
CA ASP A 35 16.36 -0.36 -7.89
C ASP A 35 15.24 -1.23 -8.48
N THR A 36 15.46 -2.54 -8.61
CA THR A 36 14.42 -3.51 -9.00
C THR A 36 13.48 -3.89 -7.85
N ILE A 37 13.80 -3.53 -6.60
CA ILE A 37 13.03 -3.92 -5.42
C ILE A 37 12.12 -2.77 -4.98
N SER A 38 10.83 -3.07 -4.83
CA SER A 38 9.87 -2.14 -4.22
C SER A 38 9.88 -2.26 -2.70
N LEU A 39 10.03 -1.13 -2.02
CA LEU A 39 9.99 -1.06 -0.56
C LEU A 39 8.56 -1.11 0.00
N LEU A 40 7.55 -0.87 -0.85
CA LEU A 40 6.13 -0.86 -0.49
C LEU A 40 5.41 -2.13 -0.91
N LYS A 41 5.83 -2.77 -2.01
CA LYS A 41 5.16 -3.96 -2.53
C LYS A 41 5.17 -5.08 -1.49
N ASN A 42 4.08 -5.85 -1.44
CA ASN A 42 3.86 -6.97 -0.52
C ASN A 42 3.75 -6.58 0.96
N ARG A 43 3.86 -5.29 1.32
CA ARG A 43 3.66 -4.84 2.70
C ARG A 43 2.20 -4.99 3.10
N TRP A 44 1.96 -5.42 4.33
CA TRP A 44 0.61 -5.64 4.84
C TRP A 44 -0.01 -4.35 5.37
N VAL A 45 -1.29 -4.19 5.08
CA VAL A 45 -2.13 -3.09 5.52
C VAL A 45 -3.34 -3.68 6.24
N MET A 46 -3.65 -3.14 7.42
CA MET A 46 -4.94 -3.32 8.07
C MET A 46 -5.84 -2.14 7.67
N LEU A 47 -7.09 -2.45 7.37
CA LEU A 47 -8.16 -1.53 7.06
C LEU A 47 -9.25 -1.72 8.12
N SER A 48 -9.89 -0.64 8.55
CA SER A 48 -11.11 -0.69 9.34
C SER A 48 -12.22 0.09 8.65
N TYR A 49 -13.35 -0.58 8.45
CA TYR A 49 -14.56 -0.05 7.85
C TYR A 49 -15.78 -0.49 8.65
N GLN A 50 -16.59 0.47 9.10
CA GLN A 50 -17.79 0.21 9.92
C GLN A 50 -17.53 -0.73 11.11
N GLY A 51 -16.36 -0.60 11.75
CA GLY A 51 -15.97 -1.44 12.89
C GLY A 51 -15.50 -2.85 12.55
N ARG A 52 -15.39 -3.20 11.26
CA ARG A 52 -14.82 -4.47 10.77
C ARG A 52 -13.43 -4.27 10.22
N GLU A 53 -12.52 -5.19 10.55
CA GLU A 53 -11.15 -5.16 10.07
C GLU A 53 -10.93 -6.08 8.87
N ALA A 54 -10.17 -5.59 7.89
CA ALA A 54 -9.67 -6.36 6.76
C ALA A 54 -8.16 -6.22 6.65
N TYR A 55 -7.48 -7.28 6.18
CA TYR A 55 -6.04 -7.28 5.95
C TYR A 55 -5.74 -7.52 4.48
N THR A 56 -4.74 -6.84 3.92
CA THR A 56 -4.41 -6.96 2.50
C THR A 56 -2.97 -6.52 2.24
N GLN A 57 -2.38 -7.02 1.17
CA GLN A 57 -1.08 -6.56 0.71
C GLN A 57 -1.21 -5.32 -0.18
N TRP A 58 -0.28 -4.38 0.02
CA TRP A 58 -0.06 -3.25 -0.87
C TRP A 58 0.59 -3.75 -2.16
N GLU A 59 -0.17 -3.72 -3.25
CA GLU A 59 0.24 -4.39 -4.50
C GLU A 59 0.47 -3.45 -5.66
N ASP A 60 -0.20 -2.30 -5.66
CA ASP A 60 -0.14 -1.35 -6.74
C ASP A 60 -0.31 0.08 -6.20
N VAL A 61 0.14 1.04 -6.99
CA VAL A 61 -0.04 2.47 -6.75
C VAL A 61 -0.72 3.05 -7.96
N GLY A 62 -1.91 3.63 -7.75
CA GLY A 62 -2.68 4.25 -8.82
C GLY A 62 -1.90 5.34 -9.57
N PRO A 63 -2.32 5.69 -10.80
CA PRO A 63 -1.61 6.60 -11.71
C PRO A 63 -1.55 8.07 -11.23
N MET A 64 -2.05 8.37 -10.03
CA MET A 64 -2.05 9.72 -9.50
C MET A 64 -0.63 10.18 -9.16
N LYS A 65 -0.24 11.32 -9.74
CA LYS A 65 1.11 11.91 -9.68
C LYS A 65 1.50 12.50 -8.32
N SER A 66 0.61 12.54 -7.35
CA SER A 66 0.85 13.21 -6.06
C SER A 66 1.59 12.28 -5.10
N ASP A 67 2.88 12.48 -4.89
CA ASP A 67 3.67 11.84 -3.82
C ASP A 67 3.34 12.47 -2.45
N ASN A 68 2.22 12.09 -1.83
CA ASN A 68 1.84 12.65 -0.52
C ASN A 68 2.46 11.86 0.64
N PHE A 69 3.79 11.98 0.80
CA PHE A 69 4.53 11.31 1.87
C PHE A 69 3.94 11.57 3.26
N SER A 70 3.60 12.83 3.56
CA SER A 70 3.09 13.22 4.88
C SER A 70 1.72 12.64 5.22
N TYR A 71 0.94 12.23 4.21
CA TYR A 71 -0.30 11.51 4.41
C TYR A 71 -0.08 10.02 4.64
N VAL A 72 0.81 9.38 3.86
CA VAL A 72 1.04 7.92 3.92
C VAL A 72 1.94 7.52 5.09
N PHE A 73 2.92 8.36 5.44
CA PHE A 73 3.95 8.09 6.44
C PHE A 73 4.07 9.16 7.54
N GLY A 74 3.25 10.21 7.47
CA GLY A 74 3.20 11.27 8.47
C GLY A 74 1.86 11.32 9.19
N SER A 75 1.62 12.43 9.90
CA SER A 75 0.38 12.68 10.64
C SER A 75 -0.64 13.51 9.86
N LYS A 76 -0.34 13.91 8.61
CA LYS A 76 -1.25 14.77 7.85
C LYS A 76 -2.45 13.96 7.35
N ARG A 77 -3.63 14.57 7.46
CA ARG A 77 -4.84 14.05 6.83
C ARG A 77 -4.77 14.21 5.30
N PRO A 78 -5.48 13.36 4.55
CA PRO A 78 -5.59 13.51 3.10
C PRO A 78 -6.17 14.89 2.76
N ASN A 79 -5.53 15.61 1.82
CA ASN A 79 -5.84 17.00 1.49
C ASN A 79 -6.79 17.15 0.29
N TYR A 80 -7.25 16.05 -0.34
CA TYR A 80 -8.18 16.10 -1.47
C TYR A 80 -9.35 15.11 -1.28
N ALA A 81 -10.52 15.47 -1.79
CA ALA A 81 -11.71 14.60 -1.75
C ALA A 81 -11.52 13.26 -2.51
N LYS A 82 -10.51 13.15 -3.37
CA LYS A 82 -10.17 11.95 -4.16
C LYS A 82 -8.89 11.23 -3.71
N THR A 83 -8.33 11.56 -2.55
CA THR A 83 -7.22 10.77 -1.97
C THR A 83 -7.77 9.61 -1.15
N GLY A 84 -7.34 8.39 -1.46
CA GLY A 84 -7.87 7.20 -0.80
C GLY A 84 -7.18 5.92 -1.25
N ILE A 85 -7.56 4.83 -0.62
CA ILE A 85 -7.15 3.48 -0.97
C ILE A 85 -8.17 2.90 -1.95
N ASP A 86 -7.76 2.42 -3.12
CA ASP A 86 -8.62 1.53 -3.90
C ASP A 86 -8.45 0.09 -3.39
N LEU A 87 -9.59 -0.56 -3.20
CA LEU A 87 -9.66 -1.92 -2.70
C LEU A 87 -9.89 -2.86 -3.88
N SER A 88 -9.22 -4.01 -3.92
CA SER A 88 -9.60 -5.03 -4.89
C SER A 88 -11.05 -5.46 -4.67
N PRO A 89 -11.75 -5.92 -5.74
CA PRO A 89 -13.12 -6.41 -5.63
C PRO A 89 -13.31 -7.47 -4.53
N ALA A 90 -12.30 -8.31 -4.27
CA ALA A 90 -12.36 -9.34 -3.23
C ALA A 90 -12.33 -8.76 -1.80
N VAL A 91 -11.56 -7.69 -1.55
CA VAL A 91 -11.59 -6.98 -0.26
C VAL A 91 -12.90 -6.23 -0.11
N ALA A 92 -13.34 -5.58 -1.20
CA ALA A 92 -14.58 -4.84 -1.23
C ALA A 92 -15.79 -5.73 -0.89
N SER A 93 -15.94 -6.84 -1.61
CA SER A 93 -17.08 -7.76 -1.46
C SER A 93 -17.12 -8.44 -0.10
N SER A 94 -15.97 -8.87 0.44
CA SER A 94 -15.89 -9.56 1.73
C SER A 94 -16.28 -8.68 2.93
N HIS A 95 -16.24 -7.36 2.78
CA HIS A 95 -16.53 -6.40 3.85
C HIS A 95 -17.69 -5.45 3.53
N GLY A 96 -18.47 -5.74 2.47
CA GLY A 96 -19.65 -4.96 2.11
C GLY A 96 -19.32 -3.53 1.67
N PHE A 97 -18.17 -3.32 1.04
CA PHE A 97 -17.87 -2.02 0.44
C PHE A 97 -18.68 -1.85 -0.85
N GLU A 98 -19.55 -0.84 -0.86
CA GLU A 98 -20.29 -0.42 -2.05
C GLU A 98 -19.75 0.93 -2.52
N GLY A 99 -19.06 0.93 -3.67
CA GLY A 99 -18.51 2.15 -4.26
C GLY A 99 -17.41 2.79 -3.39
N HIS A 100 -17.66 4.02 -2.94
CA HIS A 100 -16.70 4.81 -2.17
C HIS A 100 -17.12 4.90 -0.70
N GLY A 101 -16.16 4.71 0.20
CA GLY A 101 -16.39 4.78 1.65
C GLY A 101 -15.20 5.37 2.39
N LYS A 102 -15.42 5.81 3.62
CA LYS A 102 -14.34 6.21 4.53
C LYS A 102 -13.81 4.99 5.25
N VAL A 103 -12.50 4.79 5.16
CA VAL A 103 -11.77 3.77 5.91
C VAL A 103 -10.70 4.41 6.77
N THR A 104 -10.39 3.77 7.88
CA THR A 104 -9.10 3.97 8.55
C THR A 104 -8.16 2.85 8.14
N TRP A 105 -6.86 3.13 8.10
CA TRP A 105 -5.89 2.14 7.66
C TRP A 105 -4.53 2.38 8.31
N ARG A 106 -3.72 1.32 8.39
CA ARG A 106 -2.33 1.38 8.86
C ARG A 106 -1.50 0.24 8.29
N PHE A 107 -0.19 0.44 8.20
CA PHE A 107 0.74 -0.66 7.96
C PHE A 107 0.78 -1.59 9.17
N VAL A 108 0.92 -2.89 8.91
CA VAL A 108 1.10 -3.93 9.92
C VAL A 108 2.20 -4.89 9.50
N ASP A 109 2.86 -5.50 10.49
CA ASP A 109 3.78 -6.60 10.22
C ASP A 109 2.99 -7.85 9.80
N GLU A 110 3.54 -8.65 8.90
CA GLU A 110 2.91 -9.90 8.44
C GLU A 110 2.60 -10.86 9.60
N ARG A 111 3.45 -10.89 10.63
CA ARG A 111 3.26 -11.72 11.83
C ARG A 111 2.07 -11.27 12.67
N ALA A 112 1.68 -10.00 12.56
CA ALA A 112 0.51 -9.45 13.23
C ALA A 112 -0.78 -9.66 12.42
N VAL A 113 -0.72 -10.27 11.22
CA VAL A 113 -1.89 -10.54 10.39
C VAL A 113 -2.55 -11.84 10.87
N PRO A 114 -3.80 -11.79 11.37
CA PRO A 114 -4.51 -12.99 11.84
C PRO A 114 -4.79 -13.97 10.70
N ASN A 115 -5.12 -15.22 11.03
CA ASN A 115 -5.60 -16.15 10.01
C ASN A 115 -6.97 -15.72 9.49
N GLY A 116 -7.15 -15.77 8.18
CA GLY A 116 -8.38 -15.28 7.56
C GLY A 116 -8.35 -15.34 6.03
N PRO A 117 -9.42 -14.87 5.36
CA PRO A 117 -9.57 -14.96 3.91
C PRO A 117 -8.44 -14.26 3.13
N TRP A 118 -7.79 -13.27 3.73
CA TRP A 118 -6.66 -12.54 3.16
C TRP A 118 -5.39 -13.36 2.98
N LYS A 119 -5.22 -14.47 3.73
CA LYS A 119 -4.07 -15.38 3.56
C LYS A 119 -4.26 -16.42 2.46
N LYS A 120 -5.42 -16.47 1.80
CA LYS A 120 -5.66 -17.42 0.67
C LYS A 120 -4.77 -17.13 -0.55
N ILE A 121 -4.45 -15.85 -0.77
CA ILE A 121 -3.60 -15.41 -1.88
C ILE A 121 -2.64 -14.39 -1.30
N VAL A 122 -1.41 -14.84 -1.05
CA VAL A 122 -0.28 -14.02 -0.60
C VAL A 122 0.74 -13.96 -1.73
N ILE A 123 1.22 -12.75 -2.00
CA ILE A 123 2.18 -12.46 -3.05
C ILE A 123 3.53 -12.19 -2.40
N HIS A 124 4.53 -12.97 -2.82
CA HIS A 124 5.91 -12.82 -2.38
C HIS A 124 6.83 -12.29 -3.49
N ARG A 125 6.38 -12.29 -4.74
CA ARG A 125 7.18 -11.83 -5.89
C ARG A 125 7.43 -10.33 -5.82
N GLN A 126 8.63 -9.92 -6.19
CA GLN A 126 9.00 -8.52 -6.36
C GLN A 126 8.59 -8.01 -7.74
N VAL A 127 8.82 -6.72 -7.98
CA VAL A 127 8.61 -6.12 -9.29
C VAL A 127 9.73 -6.60 -10.23
N SER A 128 9.37 -7.11 -11.41
CA SER A 128 10.32 -7.44 -12.47
C SER A 128 10.01 -6.55 -13.68
N TRP A 129 10.87 -5.58 -13.96
CA TRP A 129 10.86 -4.85 -15.21
C TRP A 129 12.00 -5.42 -16.06
N GLN A 130 11.65 -6.18 -17.09
CA GLN A 130 12.52 -6.50 -18.22
C GLN A 130 12.02 -5.73 -19.44
#